data_AF-A0A2G2ML38-F1
#
_entry.id   AF-A0A2G2ML38-F1
#
_cell.length_a   1.000
_cell.length_b   1.000
_cell.length_c   1.000
_cell.angle_alpha   90.00
_cell.angle_beta   90.00
_cell.angle_gamma   90.00
#
_symmetry.space_group_name_H-M   'P 1'
#
loop_
_entity.id
_entity.type
_entity.pdbx_description
1 polymer ?
#
loop_
_entity_poly.entity_id
_entity_poly.type
_entity_poly.pdbx_seq_one_letter_code
_entity_poly.pdbx_strand_id
1 'polypeptide(L)'
;MKDDSYIPRKVSTAIDKDWVMDAVGQENIIAKFLPCSLTDIQDCTNSNSLICSPLRSNDTSPSMGMRKYNNGKIYIKDFSGHFEGDCFDLVKRRMVMFTTDVPQFIQILETILAAFNYKEYKVKIDIETMISVRQTTEFTTELRDENLFDEKLWRKWAIRINHLIAHDVFFISRIILHGRVIYSYTTGDPCYGYFMGVDEYGIDIWKFYFPLRKKGDKDKTRFLCNYSMIEGGKFLRKAKYGIITKSFKDVISIHNYKRYFDVNAVAPSGEGKILTVPQMDYLKLHWDNIYTLSDFDRTGIRFAHTMRKLYGTKPLFLTNGKHGTFDYGAKDHTDYISKYGKDQMLELSTQLVENKFKSNNDWFDFISNYLNHY
;
A
#
# COMPACT_ATOMS: atom_id res chain seq x y z
N MET A 1 50.63 -9.87 8.61
CA MET A 1 49.80 -9.42 9.74
C MET A 1 49.08 -8.14 9.30
N LYS A 2 47.82 -8.02 9.71
CA LYS A 2 46.79 -7.01 9.41
C LYS A 2 47.34 -5.57 9.32
N ASP A 3 47.07 -4.82 8.25
CA ASP A 3 45.81 -4.13 7.88
C ASP A 3 45.74 -2.74 8.53
N ASP A 4 46.29 -1.74 7.82
CA ASP A 4 46.16 -0.31 8.14
C ASP A 4 44.80 0.18 7.65
N SER A 5 43.88 0.23 8.62
CA SER A 5 42.60 0.93 8.66
C SER A 5 42.32 1.90 7.50
N TYR A 6 41.61 1.40 6.49
CA TYR A 6 40.68 2.21 5.71
C TYR A 6 39.57 2.69 6.66
N ILE A 7 39.60 3.97 7.04
CA ILE A 7 38.48 4.63 7.69
C ILE A 7 37.50 5.03 6.59
N PRO A 8 36.30 4.42 6.48
CA PRO A 8 35.30 4.92 5.55
C PRO A 8 34.83 6.27 6.09
N ARG A 9 35.10 7.34 5.35
CA ARG A 9 34.44 8.63 5.53
C ARG A 9 32.94 8.38 5.55
N LYS A 10 32.31 8.71 6.68
CA LYS A 10 30.86 8.70 6.90
C LYS A 10 30.24 9.80 6.04
N VAL A 11 29.95 9.53 4.76
CA VAL A 11 29.11 10.41 3.94
C VAL A 11 27.67 10.07 4.27
N SER A 12 27.13 10.76 5.27
CA SER A 12 25.70 10.84 5.51
C SER A 12 25.21 12.10 4.78
N THR A 13 24.94 12.01 3.48
CA THR A 13 24.19 13.08 2.79
C THR A 13 22.71 12.82 2.99
N ALA A 14 22.10 13.51 3.96
CA ALA A 14 20.66 13.63 4.01
C ALA A 14 20.16 14.24 2.69
N ILE A 15 19.07 13.73 2.12
CA ILE A 15 18.48 14.32 0.91
C ILE A 15 18.02 15.73 1.25
N ASP A 16 18.48 16.71 0.48
CA ASP A 16 18.00 18.08 0.54
C ASP A 16 17.64 18.61 -0.86
N LYS A 17 17.12 19.83 -0.88
CA LYS A 17 16.66 20.48 -2.10
C LYS A 17 17.80 20.66 -3.11
N ASP A 18 18.97 21.06 -2.65
CA ASP A 18 20.09 21.42 -3.52
C ASP A 18 20.64 20.16 -4.19
N TRP A 19 20.74 19.06 -3.44
CA TRP A 19 21.12 17.76 -3.99
C TRP A 19 20.16 17.27 -5.07
N VAL A 20 18.84 17.38 -4.87
CA VAL A 20 17.85 16.97 -5.88
C VAL A 20 17.93 17.86 -7.13
N MET A 21 18.14 19.16 -6.94
CA MET A 21 18.29 20.11 -8.03
C MET A 21 19.54 19.83 -8.86
N ASP A 22 20.66 19.50 -8.20
CA ASP A 22 21.92 19.12 -8.87
C ASP A 22 21.80 17.77 -9.59
N ALA A 23 21.10 16.80 -8.98
CA ALA A 23 20.97 15.45 -9.52
C ALA A 23 20.01 15.36 -10.72
N VAL A 24 18.90 16.12 -10.70
CA VAL A 24 17.81 16.00 -11.69
C VAL A 24 17.64 17.25 -12.53
N GLY A 25 17.73 18.44 -11.94
CA GLY A 25 17.42 19.71 -12.59
C GLY A 25 15.92 20.03 -12.66
N GLN A 26 15.56 21.28 -12.41
CA GLN A 26 14.15 21.73 -12.39
C GLN A 26 13.44 21.57 -13.74
N GLU A 27 14.10 21.81 -14.87
CA GLU A 27 13.50 21.70 -16.19
C GLU A 27 13.03 20.26 -16.46
N ASN A 28 13.84 19.27 -16.05
CA ASN A 28 13.49 17.86 -16.13
C ASN A 28 12.31 17.52 -15.20
N ILE A 29 12.35 18.00 -13.96
CA ILE A 29 11.24 17.80 -13.00
C ILE A 29 9.93 18.37 -13.58
N ILE A 30 9.97 19.58 -14.14
CA ILE A 30 8.81 20.22 -14.76
C ILE A 30 8.30 19.37 -15.93
N ALA A 31 9.14 19.02 -16.90
CA ALA A 31 8.75 18.22 -18.06
C ALA A 31 8.12 16.87 -17.68
N LYS A 32 8.59 16.26 -16.58
CA LYS A 32 8.08 14.98 -16.07
C LYS A 32 6.70 15.11 -15.42
N PHE A 33 6.50 16.11 -14.56
CA PHE A 33 5.28 16.25 -13.74
C PHE A 33 4.23 17.20 -14.33
N LEU A 34 4.63 18.01 -15.30
CA LEU A 34 3.79 18.81 -16.17
C LEU A 34 4.14 18.35 -17.59
N PRO A 35 3.35 17.46 -18.22
CA PRO A 35 3.72 16.75 -19.44
C PRO A 35 3.83 17.71 -20.64
N CYS A 36 4.95 18.42 -20.69
CA CYS A 36 5.38 19.38 -21.71
C CYS A 36 6.85 19.08 -22.04
N SER A 37 7.31 19.53 -23.20
CA SER A 37 8.68 19.27 -23.64
C SER A 37 9.68 20.24 -22.98
N LEU A 38 10.96 19.87 -22.95
CA LEU A 38 12.03 20.80 -22.53
C LEU A 38 12.08 22.03 -23.43
N THR A 39 11.76 21.88 -24.73
CA THR A 39 11.64 22.99 -25.67
C THR A 39 10.52 23.95 -25.26
N ASP A 40 9.35 23.44 -24.89
CA ASP A 40 8.24 24.28 -24.39
C ASP A 40 8.66 25.11 -23.18
N ILE A 41 9.41 24.51 -22.25
CA ILE A 41 9.93 25.19 -21.05
C ILE A 41 10.94 26.28 -21.45
N GLN A 42 11.83 26.00 -22.39
CA GLN A 42 12.81 26.97 -22.90
C GLN A 42 12.11 28.14 -23.61
N ASP A 43 11.13 27.86 -24.46
CA ASP A 43 10.38 28.88 -25.18
C ASP A 43 9.61 29.76 -24.18
N CYS A 44 8.94 29.16 -23.20
CA CYS A 44 8.24 29.92 -22.16
C CYS A 44 9.21 30.84 -21.41
N THR A 45 10.35 30.30 -20.95
CA THR A 45 11.29 31.03 -20.10
C THR A 45 12.11 32.09 -20.84
N ASN A 46 12.38 31.91 -22.13
CA ASN A 46 13.20 32.84 -22.93
C ASN A 46 12.37 33.87 -23.70
N SER A 47 11.17 33.49 -24.16
CA SER A 47 10.35 34.30 -25.07
C SER A 47 9.02 34.76 -24.47
N ASN A 48 8.74 34.42 -23.21
CA ASN A 48 7.43 34.61 -22.56
C ASN A 48 6.27 33.99 -23.37
N SER A 49 6.55 32.94 -24.14
CA SER A 49 5.50 32.18 -24.81
C SER A 49 4.64 31.45 -23.78
N LEU A 50 3.43 31.09 -24.21
CA LEU A 50 2.51 30.29 -23.42
C LEU A 50 2.30 28.95 -24.10
N ILE A 51 1.99 27.93 -23.30
CA ILE A 51 1.51 26.63 -23.76
C ILE A 51 0.05 26.43 -23.32
N CYS A 52 -0.66 25.52 -24.01
CA CYS A 52 -1.90 25.00 -23.48
C CYS A 52 -1.60 24.23 -22.19
N SER A 53 -2.31 24.53 -21.12
CA SER A 53 -2.13 23.95 -19.78
C SER A 53 -2.31 22.44 -19.81
N PRO A 54 -1.26 21.63 -19.61
CA PRO A 54 -1.38 20.17 -19.57
C PRO A 54 -2.13 19.67 -18.31
N LEU A 55 -2.50 20.58 -17.41
CA LEU A 55 -3.32 20.29 -16.24
C LEU A 55 -4.82 20.26 -16.57
N ARG A 56 -5.22 20.70 -17.78
CA ARG A 56 -6.62 20.82 -18.20
C ARG A 56 -6.82 20.14 -19.56
N SER A 57 -7.70 19.15 -19.62
CA SER A 57 -7.97 18.42 -20.86
C SER A 57 -8.76 19.22 -21.91
N ASN A 58 -9.38 20.34 -21.51
CA ASN A 58 -10.20 21.20 -22.36
C ASN A 58 -9.49 22.50 -22.76
N ASP A 59 -8.20 22.65 -22.50
CA ASP A 59 -7.47 23.87 -22.85
C ASP A 59 -7.08 23.88 -24.32
N THR A 60 -7.72 24.74 -25.11
CA THR A 60 -7.51 24.85 -26.56
C THR A 60 -6.79 26.13 -26.95
N SER A 61 -6.41 26.97 -25.99
CA SER A 61 -5.68 28.22 -26.20
C SER A 61 -4.55 28.33 -25.19
N PRO A 62 -3.33 28.74 -25.61
CA PRO A 62 -2.20 28.87 -24.70
C PRO A 62 -2.51 29.77 -23.50
N SER A 63 -2.36 29.21 -22.30
CA SER A 63 -2.83 29.82 -21.05
C SER A 63 -1.89 29.58 -19.86
N MET A 64 -0.81 28.84 -20.06
CA MET A 64 0.18 28.54 -19.04
C MET A 64 1.55 29.05 -19.47
N GLY A 65 2.19 29.84 -18.61
CA GLY A 65 3.53 30.38 -18.85
C GLY A 65 4.51 29.93 -17.79
N MET A 66 5.80 30.03 -18.12
CA MET A 66 6.90 29.76 -17.20
C MET A 66 7.91 30.89 -17.26
N ARG A 67 8.36 31.37 -16.11
CA ARG A 67 9.33 32.46 -16.00
C ARG A 67 10.53 32.01 -15.19
N LYS A 68 11.74 32.23 -15.71
CA LYS A 68 12.98 32.06 -14.96
C LYS A 68 13.32 33.37 -14.24
N TYR A 69 13.46 33.31 -12.92
CA TYR A 69 13.89 34.44 -12.10
C TYR A 69 15.42 34.59 -12.10
N ASN A 70 15.91 35.75 -11.65
CA ASN A 70 17.35 36.05 -11.58
C ASN A 70 18.13 35.08 -10.69
N ASN A 71 17.47 34.48 -9.69
CA ASN A 71 18.05 33.43 -8.84
C ASN A 71 18.06 32.04 -9.50
N GLY A 72 17.74 31.96 -10.80
CA GLY A 72 17.70 30.73 -11.58
C GLY A 72 16.41 29.91 -11.43
N LYS A 73 15.52 30.24 -10.49
CA LYS A 73 14.28 29.48 -10.23
C LYS A 73 13.27 29.66 -11.35
N ILE A 74 12.70 28.56 -11.84
CA ILE A 74 11.56 28.58 -12.77
C ILE A 74 10.25 28.58 -11.99
N TYR A 75 9.36 29.47 -12.39
CA TYR A 75 8.04 29.63 -11.80
C TYR A 75 6.97 29.47 -12.88
N ILE A 76 5.97 28.66 -12.59
CA ILE A 76 4.91 28.27 -13.51
C ILE A 76 3.63 28.98 -13.08
N LYS A 77 2.90 29.53 -14.05
CA LYS A 77 1.60 30.14 -13.81
C LYS A 77 0.61 29.70 -14.88
N ASP A 78 -0.50 29.13 -14.44
CA ASP A 78 -1.70 28.94 -15.26
C ASP A 78 -2.60 30.17 -15.08
N PHE A 79 -2.77 30.96 -16.14
CA PHE A 79 -3.57 32.20 -16.11
C PHE A 79 -5.07 31.96 -15.92
N SER A 80 -5.54 30.71 -16.02
CA SER A 80 -6.90 30.31 -15.64
C SER A 80 -7.07 30.06 -14.13
N GLY A 81 -6.00 30.16 -13.34
CA GLY A 81 -6.03 30.04 -11.87
C GLY A 81 -5.87 28.62 -11.32
N HIS A 82 -5.60 27.63 -12.17
CA HIS A 82 -5.52 26.23 -11.74
C HIS A 82 -4.20 25.87 -11.04
N PHE A 83 -3.10 26.57 -11.32
CA PHE A 83 -1.81 26.32 -10.68
C PHE A 83 -0.92 27.55 -10.75
N GLU A 84 -0.17 27.78 -9.68
CA GLU A 84 0.89 28.77 -9.60
C GLU A 84 1.93 28.25 -8.58
N GLY A 85 3.20 28.19 -8.97
CA GLY A 85 4.25 27.60 -8.12
C GLY A 85 5.50 27.17 -8.88
N ASP A 86 6.43 26.53 -8.17
CA ASP A 86 7.66 25.98 -8.74
C ASP A 86 7.57 24.48 -9.06
N CYS A 87 8.71 23.87 -9.43
CA CYS A 87 8.78 22.44 -9.73
C CYS A 87 8.41 21.54 -8.53
N PHE A 88 8.67 21.96 -7.28
CA PHE A 88 8.29 21.21 -6.08
C PHE A 88 6.80 21.39 -5.77
N ASP A 89 6.26 22.60 -5.93
CA ASP A 89 4.82 22.85 -5.80
C ASP A 89 4.02 22.06 -6.83
N LEU A 90 4.55 21.90 -8.04
CA LEU A 90 3.97 21.09 -9.11
C LEU A 90 3.90 19.61 -8.71
N VAL A 91 5.00 19.07 -8.18
CA VAL A 91 5.05 17.68 -7.67
C VAL A 91 4.09 17.51 -6.50
N LYS A 92 4.08 18.45 -5.54
CA LYS A 92 3.13 18.45 -4.41
C LYS A 92 1.68 18.44 -4.90
N ARG A 93 1.33 19.30 -5.85
CA ARG A 93 -0.01 19.34 -6.47
C ARG A 93 -0.36 17.99 -7.08
N ARG A 94 0.57 17.36 -7.81
CA ARG A 94 0.37 16.02 -8.36
C ARG A 94 0.10 15.01 -7.26
N MET A 95 0.86 15.03 -6.17
CA MET A 95 0.68 14.11 -5.04
C MET A 95 -0.68 14.29 -4.36
N VAL A 96 -1.10 15.53 -4.06
CA VAL A 96 -2.37 15.83 -3.36
C VAL A 96 -3.61 15.40 -4.16
N MET A 97 -3.54 15.29 -5.49
CA MET A 97 -4.65 14.71 -6.26
C MET A 97 -4.93 13.24 -5.94
N PHE A 98 -4.02 12.55 -5.24
CA PHE A 98 -4.08 11.12 -4.96
C PHE A 98 -4.03 10.79 -3.46
N THR A 99 -4.02 11.79 -2.57
CA THR A 99 -4.06 11.62 -1.11
C THR A 99 -4.85 12.73 -0.42
N THR A 100 -5.42 12.46 0.75
CA THR A 100 -6.10 13.45 1.61
C THR A 100 -5.14 14.26 2.48
N ASP A 101 -3.88 13.83 2.57
CA ASP A 101 -2.86 14.45 3.43
C ASP A 101 -1.95 15.40 2.63
N VAL A 102 -1.47 16.47 3.27
CA VAL A 102 -0.50 17.40 2.66
C VAL A 102 0.89 16.74 2.67
N PRO A 103 1.53 16.49 1.51
CA PRO A 103 2.85 15.87 1.46
C PRO A 103 3.88 16.71 2.21
N GLN A 104 4.71 16.05 3.02
CA GLN A 104 5.89 16.66 3.62
C GLN A 104 6.93 16.93 2.54
N PHE A 105 7.79 17.94 2.73
CA PHE A 105 8.76 18.33 1.70
C PHE A 105 9.73 17.19 1.33
N ILE A 106 10.15 16.37 2.31
CA ILE A 106 10.98 15.20 2.03
C ILE A 106 10.32 14.19 1.09
N GLN A 107 9.00 13.99 1.20
CA GLN A 107 8.25 13.09 0.32
C GLN A 107 8.19 13.63 -1.12
N ILE A 108 8.20 14.95 -1.28
CA ILE A 108 8.30 15.61 -2.60
C ILE A 108 9.67 15.29 -3.22
N LEU A 109 10.75 15.42 -2.45
CA LEU A 109 12.11 15.12 -2.90
C LEU A 109 12.27 13.64 -3.30
N GLU A 110 11.76 12.71 -2.48
CA GLU A 110 11.79 11.28 -2.78
C GLU A 110 10.97 10.92 -4.02
N THR A 111 9.80 11.54 -4.20
CA THR A 111 8.95 11.33 -5.38
C THR A 111 9.67 11.75 -6.67
N ILE A 112 10.43 12.83 -6.61
CA ILE A 112 11.27 13.27 -7.74
C ILE A 112 12.33 12.21 -8.04
N LEU A 113 13.12 11.79 -7.05
CA LEU A 113 14.22 10.85 -7.28
C LEU A 113 13.76 9.49 -7.80
N ALA A 114 12.62 9.00 -7.29
CA ALA A 114 11.97 7.79 -7.77
C ALA A 114 11.54 7.93 -9.25
N ALA A 115 10.93 9.06 -9.62
CA ALA A 115 10.47 9.30 -11.00
C ALA A 115 11.61 9.34 -12.04
N PHE A 116 12.85 9.57 -11.59
CA PHE A 116 14.07 9.61 -12.42
C PHE A 116 14.97 8.38 -12.26
N ASN A 117 14.55 7.34 -11.52
CA ASN A 117 15.32 6.11 -11.34
C ASN A 117 16.77 6.34 -10.86
N TYR A 118 16.99 7.33 -9.98
CA TYR A 118 18.35 7.67 -9.54
C TYR A 118 18.95 6.55 -8.67
N LYS A 119 19.89 5.78 -9.23
CA LYS A 119 20.38 4.48 -8.71
C LYS A 119 21.26 4.56 -7.45
N GLU A 120 21.90 5.70 -7.19
CA GLU A 120 22.70 5.89 -5.96
C GLU A 120 21.85 6.14 -4.72
N TYR A 121 20.56 6.44 -4.90
CA TYR A 121 19.58 6.38 -3.82
C TYR A 121 19.21 4.92 -3.56
N LYS A 122 20.10 4.21 -2.84
CA LYS A 122 19.65 3.09 -2.01
C LYS A 122 18.78 3.73 -0.95
N VAL A 123 17.48 3.75 -1.20
CA VAL A 123 16.52 4.00 -0.13
C VAL A 123 16.85 2.95 0.93
N LYS A 124 17.49 3.37 2.02
CA LYS A 124 17.24 2.72 3.30
C LYS A 124 15.80 3.09 3.58
N ILE A 125 14.88 2.32 2.99
CA ILE A 125 13.51 2.29 3.46
C ILE A 125 13.66 1.66 4.83
N ASP A 126 13.88 2.52 5.82
CA ASP A 126 13.56 2.11 7.16
C ASP A 126 12.04 2.01 7.18
N ILE A 127 11.55 0.78 7.32
CA ILE A 127 10.12 0.47 7.34
C ILE A 127 9.43 1.35 8.41
N GLU A 128 10.18 1.76 9.44
CA GLU A 128 9.75 2.69 10.50
C GLU A 128 9.32 4.07 9.97
N THR A 129 9.96 4.61 8.93
CA THR A 129 9.66 5.95 8.38
C THR A 129 8.51 5.99 7.37
N MET A 130 8.06 4.85 6.82
CA MET A 130 6.95 4.81 5.84
C MET A 130 5.54 4.86 6.46
N ILE A 131 5.44 5.14 7.76
CA ILE A 131 4.42 4.50 8.60
C ILE A 131 3.65 5.44 9.54
N SER A 132 4.20 6.57 9.97
CA SER A 132 3.60 7.36 11.04
C SER A 132 2.88 8.62 10.49
N VAL A 133 1.55 8.53 10.36
CA VAL A 133 0.73 9.69 10.76
C VAL A 133 0.77 9.67 12.27
N ARG A 134 1.17 10.75 12.94
CA ARG A 134 1.21 10.85 14.41
C ARG A 134 -0.02 10.18 15.03
N GLN A 135 0.18 9.05 15.70
CA GLN A 135 -0.88 8.38 16.46
C GLN A 135 -0.72 8.83 17.90
N THR A 136 -1.63 9.66 18.40
CA THR A 136 -1.67 10.02 19.83
C THR A 136 -2.26 8.90 20.69
N THR A 137 -2.75 7.82 20.06
CA THR A 137 -3.47 6.74 20.72
C THR A 137 -2.50 5.64 21.14
N GLU A 138 -2.19 5.58 22.43
CA GLU A 138 -1.35 4.57 23.04
C GLU A 138 -2.20 3.48 23.69
N PHE A 139 -1.92 2.22 23.35
CA PHE A 139 -2.54 1.06 23.99
C PHE A 139 -1.53 0.35 24.88
N THR A 140 -1.92 0.03 26.11
CA THR A 140 -1.25 -0.98 26.92
C THR A 140 -2.04 -2.28 26.83
N THR A 141 -1.35 -3.42 26.74
CA THR A 141 -1.99 -4.72 26.60
C THR A 141 -1.55 -5.67 27.70
N GLU A 142 -2.48 -6.47 28.20
CA GLU A 142 -2.17 -7.65 29.01
C GLU A 142 -2.38 -8.89 28.13
N LEU A 143 -1.35 -9.72 28.02
CA LEU A 143 -1.39 -10.94 27.24
C LEU A 143 -1.95 -12.11 28.07
N ARG A 144 -2.46 -13.13 27.39
CA ARG A 144 -2.78 -14.44 27.96
C ARG A 144 -2.12 -15.54 27.13
N ASP A 145 -2.06 -16.73 27.68
CA ASP A 145 -1.72 -17.92 26.90
C ASP A 145 -2.87 -18.31 25.96
N GLU A 146 -2.54 -19.05 24.90
CA GLU A 146 -3.53 -19.69 24.06
C GLU A 146 -4.34 -20.74 24.82
N ASN A 147 -5.51 -21.06 24.30
CA ASN A 147 -6.32 -22.17 24.82
C ASN A 147 -6.93 -22.99 23.67
N LEU A 148 -7.57 -24.11 24.04
CA LEU A 148 -8.20 -25.03 23.08
C LEU A 148 -9.27 -24.37 22.20
N PHE A 149 -9.92 -23.31 22.70
CA PHE A 149 -10.90 -22.57 21.91
C PHE A 149 -10.21 -21.76 20.80
N ASP A 150 -9.06 -21.14 21.07
CA ASP A 150 -8.28 -20.43 20.06
C ASP A 150 -7.84 -21.37 18.93
N GLU A 151 -7.28 -22.52 19.27
CA GLU A 151 -6.87 -23.55 18.30
C GLU A 151 -8.07 -23.98 17.45
N LYS A 152 -9.22 -24.27 18.08
CA LYS A 152 -10.44 -24.66 17.36
C LYS A 152 -10.95 -23.54 16.44
N LEU A 153 -10.85 -22.29 16.86
CA LEU A 153 -11.33 -21.14 16.10
C LEU A 153 -10.49 -20.93 14.84
N TRP A 154 -9.17 -20.84 14.99
CA TRP A 154 -8.24 -20.53 13.89
C TRP A 154 -8.07 -21.70 12.91
N ARG A 155 -8.22 -22.94 13.39
CA ARG A 155 -8.15 -24.14 12.53
C ARG A 155 -9.23 -24.14 11.43
N LYS A 156 -10.35 -23.43 11.62
CA LYS A 156 -11.37 -23.23 10.57
C LYS A 156 -10.79 -22.56 9.32
N TRP A 157 -9.78 -21.72 9.48
CA TRP A 157 -9.09 -21.03 8.38
C TRP A 157 -7.76 -21.70 8.00
N ALA A 158 -7.55 -22.96 8.44
CA ALA A 158 -6.29 -23.71 8.34
C ALA A 158 -5.07 -22.97 8.93
N ILE A 159 -5.31 -22.09 9.91
CA ILE A 159 -4.28 -21.39 10.66
C ILE A 159 -4.11 -22.09 12.01
N ARG A 160 -2.87 -22.47 12.33
CA ARG A 160 -2.49 -23.07 13.62
C ARG A 160 -1.88 -22.00 14.52
N ILE A 161 -1.85 -22.25 15.83
CA ILE A 161 -1.27 -21.31 16.81
C ILE A 161 0.18 -20.92 16.46
N ASN A 162 1.00 -21.87 16.01
CA ASN A 162 2.38 -21.57 15.60
C ASN A 162 2.46 -20.62 14.39
N HIS A 163 1.45 -20.60 13.51
CA HIS A 163 1.37 -19.62 12.43
C HIS A 163 1.05 -18.23 12.97
N LEU A 164 0.21 -18.11 14.01
CA LEU A 164 -0.10 -16.84 14.66
C LEU A 164 1.15 -16.25 15.33
N ILE A 165 1.85 -17.06 16.12
CA ILE A 165 3.08 -16.67 16.81
C ILE A 165 4.15 -16.23 15.80
N ALA A 166 4.33 -16.97 14.70
CA ALA A 166 5.29 -16.63 13.64
C ALA A 166 4.96 -15.31 12.90
N HIS A 167 3.78 -14.74 13.13
CA HIS A 167 3.33 -13.46 12.58
C HIS A 167 3.06 -12.41 13.67
N ASP A 168 3.66 -12.58 14.86
CA ASP A 168 3.53 -11.67 16.00
C ASP A 168 2.06 -11.38 16.36
N VAL A 169 1.23 -12.42 16.30
CA VAL A 169 -0.15 -12.37 16.77
C VAL A 169 -0.19 -12.88 18.20
N PHE A 170 -0.65 -12.02 19.10
CA PHE A 170 -0.73 -12.26 20.53
C PHE A 170 -2.18 -12.48 20.98
N PHE A 171 -2.37 -13.29 22.02
CA PHE A 171 -3.67 -13.54 22.63
C PHE A 171 -3.90 -12.51 23.73
N ILE A 172 -4.97 -11.71 23.59
CA ILE A 172 -5.18 -10.54 24.45
C ILE A 172 -6.11 -10.88 25.59
N SER A 173 -5.65 -10.61 26.81
CA SER A 173 -6.45 -10.65 28.04
C SER A 173 -7.16 -9.31 28.27
N ARG A 174 -6.43 -8.19 28.17
CA ARG A 174 -6.99 -6.83 28.34
C ARG A 174 -6.38 -5.84 27.37
N ILE A 175 -7.17 -4.83 27.01
CA ILE A 175 -6.70 -3.62 26.31
C ILE A 175 -6.99 -2.44 27.22
N ILE A 176 -5.96 -1.63 27.47
CA ILE A 176 -6.01 -0.44 28.30
C ILE A 176 -5.71 0.76 27.39
N LEU A 177 -6.58 1.77 27.43
CA LEU A 177 -6.43 3.02 26.70
C LEU A 177 -6.43 4.16 27.72
N HIS A 178 -5.34 4.92 27.80
CA HIS A 178 -5.15 6.01 28.77
C HIS A 178 -5.48 5.61 30.22
N GLY A 179 -4.97 4.45 30.67
CA GLY A 179 -5.18 3.91 32.02
C GLY A 179 -6.56 3.28 32.26
N ARG A 180 -7.49 3.32 31.30
CA ARG A 180 -8.81 2.70 31.41
C ARG A 180 -8.85 1.37 30.66
N VAL A 181 -9.28 0.31 31.33
CA VAL A 181 -9.59 -0.97 30.68
C VAL A 181 -10.79 -0.78 29.74
N ILE A 182 -10.57 -0.94 28.44
CA ILE A 182 -11.61 -0.84 27.40
C ILE A 182 -12.04 -2.21 26.86
N TYR A 183 -11.29 -3.26 27.19
CA TYR A 183 -11.62 -4.64 26.84
C TYR A 183 -11.05 -5.61 27.87
N SER A 184 -11.83 -6.67 28.13
CA SER A 184 -11.41 -7.85 28.90
C SER A 184 -11.87 -9.11 28.18
N TYR A 185 -11.02 -10.12 28.16
CA TYR A 185 -11.24 -11.38 27.46
C TYR A 185 -12.46 -12.15 28.00
N THR A 186 -13.24 -12.69 27.06
CA THR A 186 -14.20 -13.77 27.30
C THR A 186 -14.14 -14.75 26.14
N THR A 187 -14.53 -16.00 26.35
CA THR A 187 -14.62 -17.01 25.28
C THR A 187 -15.62 -16.63 24.19
N GLY A 188 -16.65 -15.83 24.52
CA GLY A 188 -17.64 -15.32 23.57
C GLY A 188 -17.19 -14.08 22.78
N ASP A 189 -16.10 -13.43 23.19
CA ASP A 189 -15.55 -12.23 22.54
C ASP A 189 -14.01 -12.25 22.58
N PRO A 190 -13.36 -13.24 21.92
CA PRO A 190 -11.92 -13.38 21.91
C PRO A 190 -11.27 -12.23 21.14
N CYS A 191 -10.06 -11.82 21.56
CA CYS A 191 -9.26 -10.80 20.91
C CYS A 191 -7.85 -11.30 20.62
N TYR A 192 -7.38 -11.00 19.41
CA TYR A 192 -6.04 -11.29 18.94
C TYR A 192 -5.38 -9.99 18.51
N GLY A 193 -4.23 -9.66 19.11
CA GLY A 193 -3.47 -8.45 18.84
C GLY A 193 -2.42 -8.72 17.78
N TYR A 194 -2.50 -8.02 16.65
CA TYR A 194 -1.46 -8.01 15.63
C TYR A 194 -0.46 -6.92 16.00
N PHE A 195 0.74 -7.33 16.39
CA PHE A 195 1.82 -6.40 16.70
C PHE A 195 2.57 -6.03 15.43
N MET A 196 2.54 -4.75 15.06
CA MET A 196 3.13 -4.26 13.82
C MET A 196 4.50 -3.59 14.02
N GLY A 197 4.99 -3.53 15.26
CA GLY A 197 6.25 -2.90 15.62
C GLY A 197 6.05 -1.76 16.60
N VAL A 198 7.08 -0.93 16.72
CA VAL A 198 7.11 0.27 17.56
C VAL A 198 7.34 1.46 16.63
N ASP A 199 6.66 2.57 16.84
CA ASP A 199 6.91 3.78 16.07
C ASP A 199 8.17 4.52 16.55
N GLU A 200 8.54 5.59 15.84
CA GLU A 200 9.72 6.41 16.12
C GLU A 200 9.74 7.06 17.52
N TYR A 201 8.58 7.11 18.21
CA TYR A 201 8.43 7.67 19.55
C TYR A 201 8.40 6.60 20.65
N GLY A 202 8.58 5.33 20.29
CA GLY A 202 8.52 4.23 21.25
C GLY A 202 7.11 3.73 21.54
N ILE A 203 6.10 4.11 20.75
CA ILE A 203 4.72 3.67 20.93
C ILE A 203 4.47 2.38 20.17
N ASP A 204 3.95 1.36 20.86
CA ASP A 204 3.58 0.10 20.25
C ASP A 204 2.44 0.25 19.22
N ILE A 205 2.61 -0.39 18.08
CA ILE A 205 1.64 -0.37 16.98
C ILE A 205 0.82 -1.66 16.99
N TRP A 206 -0.48 -1.53 17.29
CA TRP A 206 -1.40 -2.63 17.47
C TRP A 206 -2.60 -2.56 16.52
N LYS A 207 -3.02 -3.73 16.03
CA LYS A 207 -4.39 -3.96 15.55
C LYS A 207 -5.02 -5.13 16.29
N PHE A 208 -6.06 -4.85 17.03
CA PHE A 208 -6.86 -5.83 17.75
C PHE A 208 -7.98 -6.34 16.85
N TYR A 209 -8.03 -7.66 16.69
CA TYR A 209 -9.00 -8.38 15.89
C TYR A 209 -9.94 -9.20 16.77
N PHE A 210 -11.24 -8.96 16.61
CA PHE A 210 -12.31 -9.64 17.34
C PHE A 210 -13.13 -10.51 16.36
N PRO A 211 -12.74 -11.77 16.10
CA PRO A 211 -13.31 -12.57 15.02
C PRO A 211 -14.80 -12.88 15.13
N LEU A 212 -15.38 -12.83 16.33
CA LEU A 212 -16.78 -13.17 16.57
C LEU A 212 -17.73 -11.97 16.51
N ARG A 213 -17.18 -10.74 16.49
CA ARG A 213 -17.98 -9.51 16.35
C ARG A 213 -18.41 -9.30 14.91
N LYS A 214 -19.66 -8.88 14.71
CA LYS A 214 -20.23 -8.68 13.37
C LYS A 214 -20.29 -7.20 13.02
N LYS A 215 -20.22 -6.91 11.71
CA LYS A 215 -20.45 -5.57 11.18
C LYS A 215 -21.92 -5.19 11.46
N GLY A 216 -22.14 -4.17 12.28
CA GLY A 216 -23.48 -3.71 12.67
C GLY A 216 -23.87 -3.97 14.12
N ASP A 217 -23.04 -4.65 14.92
CA ASP A 217 -23.23 -4.69 16.38
C ASP A 217 -23.05 -3.26 16.91
N LYS A 218 -24.13 -2.66 17.45
CA LYS A 218 -24.26 -1.20 17.66
C LYS A 218 -23.19 -0.53 18.54
N ASP A 219 -22.36 -1.29 19.26
CA ASP A 219 -21.32 -0.76 20.14
C ASP A 219 -20.00 -1.56 20.06
N LYS A 220 -19.85 -2.43 19.05
CA LYS A 220 -18.75 -3.38 18.98
C LYS A 220 -18.11 -3.40 17.59
N THR A 221 -16.88 -2.90 17.50
CA THR A 221 -16.08 -3.00 16.28
C THR A 221 -15.34 -4.34 16.21
N ARG A 222 -15.21 -4.87 14.99
CA ARG A 222 -14.39 -6.05 14.67
C ARG A 222 -12.89 -5.76 14.73
N PHE A 223 -12.51 -4.49 14.53
CA PHE A 223 -11.12 -4.04 14.54
C PHE A 223 -10.97 -2.76 15.37
N LEU A 224 -9.95 -2.75 16.22
CA LEU A 224 -9.47 -1.56 16.92
C LEU A 224 -7.97 -1.44 16.64
N CYS A 225 -7.48 -0.26 16.26
CA CYS A 225 -6.08 -0.08 15.92
C CYS A 225 -5.62 1.36 16.14
N ASN A 226 -4.30 1.55 16.26
CA ASN A 226 -3.64 2.84 16.30
C ASN A 226 -2.68 2.98 15.10
N TYR A 227 -3.09 2.54 13.89
CA TYR A 227 -2.29 2.76 12.69
C TYR A 227 -3.05 2.79 11.37
N SER A 228 -2.35 3.22 10.32
CA SER A 228 -2.84 3.31 8.94
C SER A 228 -1.95 2.62 7.89
N MET A 229 -0.85 2.00 8.31
CA MET A 229 0.16 1.24 7.56
C MET A 229 -0.34 -0.01 6.83
N ILE A 230 0.55 -0.59 6.02
CA ILE A 230 0.39 -1.90 5.39
C ILE A 230 0.63 -3.03 6.41
N GLU A 231 -0.27 -4.00 6.43
CA GLU A 231 -0.21 -5.18 7.28
C GLU A 231 0.64 -6.26 6.62
N GLY A 232 1.50 -6.90 7.39
CA GLY A 232 2.40 -7.95 6.90
C GLY A 232 3.70 -7.46 6.29
N GLY A 233 3.94 -6.14 6.24
CA GLY A 233 5.20 -5.56 5.77
C GLY A 233 6.43 -6.06 6.52
N LYS A 234 6.32 -6.33 7.83
CA LYS A 234 7.38 -6.94 8.66
C LYS A 234 7.81 -8.33 8.16
N PHE A 235 6.93 -9.05 7.49
CA PHE A 235 7.17 -10.41 6.99
C PHE A 235 7.41 -10.43 5.47
N LEU A 236 7.70 -9.26 4.89
CA LEU A 236 7.98 -9.14 3.47
C LEU A 236 9.26 -9.91 3.12
N ARG A 237 9.17 -10.72 2.08
CA ARG A 237 10.32 -11.40 1.47
C ARG A 237 10.24 -11.32 -0.04
N LYS A 238 11.37 -11.60 -0.69
CA LYS A 238 11.36 -11.84 -2.13
C LYS A 238 10.46 -13.02 -2.45
N ALA A 239 9.65 -12.88 -3.50
CA ALA A 239 8.76 -13.94 -3.97
C ALA A 239 8.38 -13.70 -5.43
N LYS A 240 8.25 -14.76 -6.21
CA LYS A 240 7.73 -14.69 -7.58
C LYS A 240 6.31 -14.13 -7.66
N TYR A 241 5.48 -14.45 -6.66
CA TYR A 241 4.07 -14.04 -6.61
C TYR A 241 3.78 -13.25 -5.33
N GLY A 242 3.59 -11.94 -5.48
CA GLY A 242 3.10 -11.05 -4.43
C GLY A 242 1.58 -10.96 -4.44
N ILE A 243 0.94 -11.09 -3.27
CA ILE A 243 -0.52 -10.96 -3.14
C ILE A 243 -0.86 -9.81 -2.18
N ILE A 244 -1.61 -8.84 -2.68
CA ILE A 244 -2.22 -7.78 -1.88
C ILE A 244 -3.66 -8.22 -1.59
N THR A 245 -3.93 -8.63 -0.36
CA THR A 245 -5.24 -9.11 0.08
C THR A 245 -5.93 -8.11 0.99
N LYS A 246 -7.15 -8.41 1.46
CA LYS A 246 -7.98 -7.46 2.22
C LYS A 246 -7.65 -7.37 3.70
N SER A 247 -7.01 -8.40 4.28
CA SER A 247 -6.80 -8.47 5.72
C SER A 247 -5.56 -9.27 6.11
N PHE A 248 -4.96 -8.93 7.25
CA PHE A 248 -3.82 -9.67 7.78
C PHE A 248 -4.12 -11.15 8.09
N LYS A 249 -5.36 -11.50 8.45
CA LYS A 249 -5.80 -12.90 8.59
C LYS A 249 -5.56 -13.68 7.29
N ASP A 250 -5.89 -13.09 6.15
CA ASP A 250 -5.69 -13.71 4.83
C ASP A 250 -4.20 -13.79 4.50
N VAL A 251 -3.39 -12.78 4.88
CA VAL A 251 -1.92 -12.82 4.76
C VAL A 251 -1.33 -14.04 5.48
N ILE A 252 -1.70 -14.26 6.75
CA ILE A 252 -1.24 -15.41 7.54
C ILE A 252 -1.66 -16.72 6.86
N SER A 253 -2.90 -16.80 6.36
CA SER A 253 -3.40 -17.98 5.67
C SER A 253 -2.60 -18.28 4.39
N ILE A 254 -2.37 -17.27 3.54
CA ILE A 254 -1.58 -17.39 2.31
C ILE A 254 -0.14 -17.82 2.61
N HIS A 255 0.48 -17.30 3.67
CA HIS A 255 1.84 -17.67 4.06
C HIS A 255 1.98 -19.16 4.42
N ASN A 256 0.89 -19.86 4.76
CA ASN A 256 0.91 -21.31 4.99
C ASN A 256 1.12 -22.12 3.70
N TYR A 257 1.02 -21.48 2.54
CA TYR A 257 1.25 -22.08 1.22
C TYR A 257 2.64 -21.81 0.65
N LYS A 258 3.51 -21.09 1.38
CA LYS A 258 4.88 -20.75 0.93
C LYS A 258 5.79 -21.93 0.61
N ARG A 259 5.45 -23.11 1.14
CA ARG A 259 6.18 -24.36 0.87
C ARG A 259 5.78 -25.03 -0.45
N TYR A 260 4.66 -24.59 -1.03
CA TYR A 260 4.11 -25.10 -2.30
C TYR A 260 4.31 -24.09 -3.43
N PHE A 261 4.16 -22.81 -3.12
CA PHE A 261 4.31 -21.71 -4.07
C PHE A 261 5.29 -20.68 -3.54
N ASP A 262 6.08 -20.10 -4.44
CA ASP A 262 6.91 -18.94 -4.13
C ASP A 262 6.04 -17.68 -4.03
N VAL A 263 5.33 -17.58 -2.91
CA VAL A 263 4.30 -16.56 -2.64
C VAL A 263 4.60 -15.81 -1.35
N ASN A 264 4.27 -14.52 -1.32
CA ASN A 264 4.26 -13.69 -0.12
C ASN A 264 3.08 -12.70 -0.23
N ALA A 265 2.58 -12.21 0.91
CA ALA A 265 1.37 -11.42 0.93
C ALA A 265 1.43 -10.26 1.92
N VAL A 266 0.65 -9.23 1.64
CA VAL A 266 0.40 -8.06 2.48
C VAL A 266 -1.07 -7.65 2.39
N ALA A 267 -1.53 -6.82 3.31
CA ALA A 267 -2.87 -6.23 3.24
C ALA A 267 -2.83 -4.73 3.55
N PRO A 268 -3.69 -3.89 2.95
CA PRO A 268 -3.90 -2.53 3.43
C PRO A 268 -4.51 -2.53 4.85
N SER A 269 -4.33 -1.45 5.62
CA SER A 269 -4.91 -1.32 6.99
C SER A 269 -6.45 -1.43 7.04
N GLY A 270 -7.12 -1.23 5.90
CA GLY A 270 -8.57 -1.34 5.78
C GLY A 270 -9.00 -1.69 4.36
N GLU A 271 -10.15 -2.34 4.27
CA GLU A 271 -10.75 -2.73 2.99
C GLU A 271 -11.00 -1.50 2.09
N GLY A 272 -10.51 -1.55 0.86
CA GLY A 272 -10.63 -0.44 -0.09
C GLY A 272 -9.54 0.64 0.01
N LYS A 273 -8.65 0.60 1.01
CA LYS A 273 -7.50 1.51 1.05
C LYS A 273 -6.49 1.15 -0.03
N ILE A 274 -6.17 2.12 -0.88
CA ILE A 274 -5.17 1.99 -1.94
C ILE A 274 -3.78 2.17 -1.35
N LEU A 275 -2.83 1.30 -1.75
CA LEU A 275 -1.43 1.46 -1.34
C LEU A 275 -0.85 2.74 -1.94
N THR A 276 0.03 3.39 -1.20
CA THR A 276 0.79 4.54 -1.70
C THR A 276 1.82 4.11 -2.73
N VAL A 277 2.29 5.05 -3.57
CA VAL A 277 3.33 4.77 -4.57
C VAL A 277 4.59 4.20 -3.92
N PRO A 278 5.12 4.77 -2.81
CA PRO A 278 6.28 4.20 -2.14
C PRO A 278 6.04 2.77 -1.64
N GLN A 279 4.86 2.49 -1.06
CA GLN A 279 4.53 1.13 -0.61
C GLN A 279 4.54 0.16 -1.78
N MET A 280 3.94 0.53 -2.91
CA MET A 280 3.92 -0.30 -4.10
C MET A 280 5.31 -0.49 -4.71
N ASP A 281 6.12 0.56 -4.79
CA ASP A 281 7.47 0.46 -5.34
C ASP A 281 8.35 -0.44 -4.47
N TYR A 282 8.20 -0.36 -3.14
CA TYR A 282 8.83 -1.32 -2.24
C TYR A 282 8.40 -2.76 -2.55
N LEU A 283 7.11 -3.02 -2.70
CA LEU A 283 6.63 -4.36 -3.08
C LEU A 283 7.20 -4.84 -4.42
N LYS A 284 7.34 -3.95 -5.42
CA LYS A 284 7.95 -4.28 -6.72
C LYS A 284 9.44 -4.60 -6.65
N LEU A 285 10.17 -4.13 -5.64
CA LEU A 285 11.55 -4.54 -5.40
C LEU A 285 11.67 -5.98 -4.90
N HIS A 286 10.60 -6.48 -4.28
CA HIS A 286 10.56 -7.81 -3.69
C HIS A 286 9.82 -8.83 -4.56
N TRP A 287 8.88 -8.40 -5.39
CA TRP A 287 7.97 -9.30 -6.09
C TRP A 287 7.98 -9.14 -7.60
N ASP A 288 8.11 -10.26 -8.32
CA ASP A 288 8.12 -10.27 -9.78
C ASP A 288 6.73 -9.99 -10.38
N ASN A 289 5.68 -10.52 -9.74
CA ASN A 289 4.29 -10.38 -10.17
C ASN A 289 3.40 -10.05 -8.99
N ILE A 290 2.63 -8.97 -9.09
CA ILE A 290 1.76 -8.50 -8.01
C ILE A 290 0.29 -8.70 -8.37
N TYR A 291 -0.43 -9.39 -7.50
CA TYR A 291 -1.85 -9.69 -7.62
C TYR A 291 -2.65 -9.00 -6.52
N THR A 292 -3.91 -8.67 -6.80
CA THR A 292 -4.86 -8.26 -5.76
C THR A 292 -5.88 -9.35 -5.53
N LEU A 293 -6.12 -9.76 -4.28
CA LEU A 293 -7.10 -10.78 -3.91
C LEU A 293 -8.07 -10.20 -2.87
N SER A 294 -9.17 -9.63 -3.35
CA SER A 294 -10.22 -9.00 -2.53
C SER A 294 -11.56 -9.71 -2.69
N ASP A 295 -12.53 -9.34 -1.85
CA ASP A 295 -13.88 -9.88 -1.92
C ASP A 295 -14.53 -9.58 -3.27
N PHE A 296 -15.35 -10.51 -3.76
CA PHE A 296 -16.14 -10.29 -4.96
C PHE A 296 -17.43 -9.51 -4.66
N ASP A 297 -17.24 -8.27 -4.22
CA ASP A 297 -18.27 -7.26 -4.00
C ASP A 297 -17.88 -5.91 -4.61
N ARG A 298 -18.76 -4.90 -4.49
CA ARG A 298 -18.53 -3.57 -5.09
C ARG A 298 -17.23 -2.92 -4.60
N THR A 299 -16.92 -3.05 -3.32
CA THR A 299 -15.74 -2.40 -2.71
C THR A 299 -14.46 -3.11 -3.15
N GLY A 300 -14.45 -4.44 -3.10
CA GLY A 300 -13.32 -5.25 -3.56
C GLY A 300 -13.05 -5.10 -5.06
N ILE A 301 -14.09 -5.10 -5.89
CA ILE A 301 -13.96 -4.88 -7.34
C ILE A 301 -13.36 -3.49 -7.62
N ARG A 302 -13.85 -2.45 -6.95
CA ARG A 302 -13.32 -1.08 -7.11
C ARG A 302 -11.86 -0.98 -6.66
N PHE A 303 -11.51 -1.61 -5.54
CA PHE A 303 -10.14 -1.67 -5.04
C PHE A 303 -9.20 -2.29 -6.08
N ALA A 304 -9.54 -3.49 -6.56
CA ALA A 304 -8.73 -4.24 -7.51
C ALA A 304 -8.56 -3.50 -8.85
N HIS A 305 -9.64 -2.90 -9.36
CA HIS A 305 -9.61 -2.07 -10.56
C HIS A 305 -8.68 -0.85 -10.39
N THR A 306 -8.75 -0.18 -9.25
CA THR A 306 -7.92 1.01 -8.97
C THR A 306 -6.44 0.64 -8.86
N MET A 307 -6.11 -0.41 -8.10
CA MET A 307 -4.74 -0.91 -7.95
C MET A 307 -4.12 -1.30 -9.30
N ARG A 308 -4.90 -1.92 -10.19
CA ARG A 308 -4.44 -2.19 -11.55
C ARG A 308 -4.16 -0.91 -12.33
N LYS A 309 -5.11 0.03 -12.35
CA LYS A 309 -4.98 1.25 -13.16
C LYS A 309 -3.74 2.05 -12.76
N LEU A 310 -3.43 2.09 -11.46
CA LEU A 310 -2.29 2.81 -10.93
C LEU A 310 -0.97 2.04 -11.08
N TYR A 311 -0.98 0.73 -10.83
CA TYR A 311 0.24 -0.01 -10.56
C TYR A 311 0.43 -1.26 -11.43
N GLY A 312 -0.52 -1.59 -12.30
CA GLY A 312 -0.46 -2.77 -13.17
C GLY A 312 -0.68 -4.09 -12.42
N THR A 313 -1.26 -4.07 -11.22
CA THR A 313 -1.58 -5.30 -10.48
C THR A 313 -2.60 -6.16 -11.21
N LYS A 314 -2.53 -7.48 -10.98
CA LYS A 314 -3.41 -8.48 -11.58
C LYS A 314 -4.50 -8.93 -10.57
N PRO A 315 -5.78 -8.60 -10.77
CA PRO A 315 -6.85 -8.96 -9.87
C PRO A 315 -7.17 -10.46 -9.95
N LEU A 316 -7.49 -10.99 -8.79
CA LEU A 316 -7.96 -12.34 -8.53
C LEU A 316 -9.22 -12.24 -7.67
N PHE A 317 -10.23 -13.04 -8.00
CA PHE A 317 -11.47 -13.09 -7.27
C PHE A 317 -11.94 -14.52 -7.09
N LEU A 318 -12.52 -14.81 -5.92
CA LEU A 318 -13.40 -15.95 -5.73
C LEU A 318 -14.81 -15.46 -6.03
N THR A 319 -15.24 -15.69 -7.27
CA THR A 319 -16.51 -15.21 -7.81
C THR A 319 -17.67 -16.06 -7.30
N ASN A 320 -18.90 -15.54 -7.43
CA ASN A 320 -20.09 -16.09 -6.78
C ASN A 320 -21.25 -16.33 -7.75
N GLY A 321 -20.96 -16.65 -9.02
CA GLY A 321 -22.00 -16.92 -10.03
C GLY A 321 -22.63 -15.67 -10.64
N LYS A 322 -22.57 -14.52 -9.96
CA LYS A 322 -23.12 -13.27 -10.49
C LYS A 322 -22.47 -12.91 -11.81
N HIS A 323 -23.27 -12.38 -12.72
CA HIS A 323 -22.83 -11.94 -14.05
C HIS A 323 -22.28 -13.07 -14.93
N GLY A 324 -22.76 -14.31 -14.76
CA GLY A 324 -22.35 -15.45 -15.59
C GLY A 324 -20.95 -15.97 -15.25
N THR A 325 -20.43 -15.59 -14.09
CA THR A 325 -19.11 -16.01 -13.61
C THR A 325 -19.20 -17.40 -12.97
N PHE A 326 -18.06 -18.06 -12.78
CA PHE A 326 -18.05 -19.30 -12.01
C PHE A 326 -18.42 -19.02 -10.54
N ASP A 327 -19.18 -19.90 -9.90
CA ASP A 327 -19.48 -19.79 -8.47
C ASP A 327 -18.52 -20.67 -7.68
N TYR A 328 -17.54 -20.04 -7.03
CA TYR A 328 -16.61 -20.72 -6.12
C TYR A 328 -17.26 -21.04 -4.76
N GLY A 329 -18.47 -20.53 -4.49
CA GLY A 329 -19.22 -20.77 -3.27
C GLY A 329 -18.62 -20.14 -2.02
N ALA A 330 -17.65 -19.24 -2.15
CA ALA A 330 -16.97 -18.52 -1.07
C ALA A 330 -16.65 -17.08 -1.48
N LYS A 331 -16.53 -16.17 -0.51
CA LYS A 331 -16.31 -14.74 -0.75
C LYS A 331 -14.85 -14.32 -0.72
N ASP A 332 -14.04 -15.00 0.10
CA ASP A 332 -12.63 -14.71 0.32
C ASP A 332 -11.80 -16.01 0.50
N HIS A 333 -10.47 -15.85 0.52
CA HIS A 333 -9.52 -16.98 0.60
C HIS A 333 -9.78 -17.87 1.82
N THR A 334 -9.97 -17.27 2.99
CA THR A 334 -10.18 -18.02 4.23
C THR A 334 -11.59 -18.58 4.34
N ASP A 335 -12.59 -17.93 3.76
CA ASP A 335 -13.95 -18.45 3.65
C ASP A 335 -13.98 -19.71 2.78
N TYR A 336 -13.21 -19.74 1.69
CA TYR A 336 -13.06 -20.91 0.84
C TYR A 336 -12.41 -22.07 1.61
N ILE A 337 -11.32 -21.81 2.33
CA ILE A 337 -10.67 -22.81 3.20
C ILE A 337 -11.63 -23.32 4.27
N SER A 338 -12.41 -22.43 4.89
CA SER A 338 -13.36 -22.83 5.93
C SER A 338 -14.47 -23.72 5.41
N LYS A 339 -14.83 -23.59 4.12
CA LYS A 339 -15.90 -24.35 3.49
C LYS A 339 -15.41 -25.66 2.88
N TYR A 340 -14.29 -25.63 2.18
CA TYR A 340 -13.80 -26.75 1.34
C TYR A 340 -12.52 -27.40 1.88
N GLY A 341 -11.85 -26.78 2.83
CA GLY A 341 -10.60 -27.28 3.42
C GLY A 341 -9.35 -26.82 2.67
N LYS A 342 -8.20 -27.12 3.31
CA LYS A 342 -6.87 -26.68 2.84
C LYS A 342 -6.48 -27.30 1.50
N ASP A 343 -6.80 -28.57 1.28
CA ASP A 343 -6.35 -29.33 0.12
C ASP A 343 -7.06 -28.89 -1.16
N GLN A 344 -8.36 -28.57 -1.07
CA GLN A 344 -9.12 -27.95 -2.18
C GLN A 344 -8.57 -26.57 -2.53
N MET A 345 -8.21 -25.75 -1.53
CA MET A 345 -7.56 -24.46 -1.82
C MET A 345 -6.18 -24.64 -2.45
N LEU A 346 -5.42 -25.68 -2.06
CA LEU A 346 -4.16 -26.02 -2.69
C LEU A 346 -4.36 -26.41 -4.15
N GLU A 347 -5.34 -27.28 -4.44
CA GLU A 347 -5.71 -27.69 -5.80
C GLU A 347 -6.11 -26.49 -6.67
N LEU A 348 -6.99 -25.62 -6.18
CA LEU A 348 -7.39 -24.40 -6.87
C LEU A 348 -6.19 -23.49 -7.14
N SER A 349 -5.31 -23.31 -6.16
CA SER A 349 -4.10 -22.49 -6.30
C SER A 349 -3.14 -23.08 -7.33
N THR A 350 -2.97 -24.41 -7.33
CA THR A 350 -2.16 -25.15 -8.30
C THR A 350 -2.72 -24.95 -9.70
N GLN A 351 -4.03 -25.11 -9.90
CA GLN A 351 -4.68 -24.87 -11.19
C GLN A 351 -4.48 -23.43 -11.68
N LEU A 352 -4.59 -22.42 -10.80
CA LEU A 352 -4.35 -21.03 -11.15
C LEU A 352 -2.89 -20.79 -11.58
N VAL A 353 -1.94 -21.41 -10.89
CA VAL A 353 -0.50 -21.31 -11.18
C VAL A 353 -0.11 -22.12 -12.42
N GLU A 354 -0.69 -23.29 -12.66
CA GLU A 354 -0.39 -24.18 -13.80
C GLU A 354 -1.04 -23.70 -15.09
N ASN A 355 -2.29 -23.22 -15.02
CA ASN A 355 -2.96 -22.57 -16.15
C ASN A 355 -2.42 -21.15 -16.43
N LYS A 356 -1.47 -20.66 -15.63
CA LYS A 356 -0.72 -19.40 -15.75
C LYS A 356 -1.49 -18.23 -16.40
N PHE A 357 -2.67 -17.89 -15.90
CA PHE A 357 -3.37 -16.64 -16.26
C PHE A 357 -3.72 -16.47 -17.75
N LYS A 358 -3.88 -17.57 -18.49
CA LYS A 358 -4.08 -17.56 -19.96
C LYS A 358 -5.36 -16.91 -20.49
N SER A 359 -6.30 -16.44 -19.66
CA SER A 359 -7.55 -15.81 -20.13
C SER A 359 -7.84 -14.42 -19.54
N ASN A 360 -6.83 -13.73 -19.00
CA ASN A 360 -6.99 -12.42 -18.35
C ASN A 360 -7.41 -11.26 -19.28
N ASN A 361 -7.83 -11.50 -20.52
CA ASN A 361 -8.50 -10.46 -21.31
C ASN A 361 -10.03 -10.52 -21.11
N ASP A 362 -10.63 -11.71 -21.08
CA ASP A 362 -12.10 -11.86 -20.99
C ASP A 362 -12.69 -11.36 -19.65
N TRP A 363 -11.98 -11.61 -18.54
CA TRP A 363 -12.41 -11.14 -17.23
C TRP A 363 -12.32 -9.61 -17.08
N PHE A 364 -11.42 -8.98 -17.81
CA PHE A 364 -11.14 -7.56 -17.67
C PHE A 364 -11.99 -6.67 -18.54
N ASP A 365 -12.29 -7.12 -19.75
CA ASP A 365 -13.32 -6.50 -20.58
C ASP A 365 -14.65 -6.51 -19.82
N PHE A 366 -14.94 -7.60 -19.09
CA PHE A 366 -16.08 -7.69 -18.20
C PHE A 366 -16.06 -6.67 -17.03
N ILE A 367 -14.98 -6.58 -16.23
CA ILE A 367 -14.91 -5.61 -15.10
C ILE A 367 -14.95 -4.16 -15.60
N SER A 368 -14.28 -3.88 -16.72
CA SER A 368 -14.25 -2.53 -17.31
C SER A 368 -15.62 -2.15 -17.85
N ASN A 369 -16.33 -3.06 -18.52
CA ASN A 369 -17.71 -2.85 -18.95
C ASN A 369 -18.67 -2.69 -17.77
N TYR A 370 -18.52 -3.49 -16.71
CA TYR A 370 -19.34 -3.38 -15.49
C TYR A 370 -19.22 -2.01 -14.82
N LEU A 371 -18.01 -1.44 -14.75
CA LEU A 371 -17.79 -0.12 -14.14
C LEU A 371 -18.20 1.04 -15.06
N ASN A 372 -18.23 0.85 -16.38
CA ASN A 372 -18.70 1.86 -17.33
C ASN A 372 -20.23 2.00 -17.36
N HIS A 373 -20.97 1.04 -16.80
CA HIS A 373 -22.43 1.08 -16.69
C HIS A 373 -22.94 1.65 -15.35
N TYR A 374 -22.08 2.29 -14.55
CA TYR A 374 -22.44 2.95 -13.29
C TYR A 374 -21.84 4.35 -13.14
#